data_AF-A0A3D1XVK7-F1
#
_entry.id   AF-A0A3D1XVK7-F1
#
_cell.length_a   1.000
_cell.length_b   1.000
_cell.length_c   1.000
_cell.angle_alpha   90.00
_cell.angle_beta   90.00
_cell.angle_gamma   90.00
#
_symmetry.space_group_name_H-M   'P 1'
#
loop_
_entity.id
_entity.type
_entity.pdbx_description
1 polymer ?
#
loop_
_entity_poly.entity_id
_entity_poly.type
_entity_poly.pdbx_seq_one_letter_code
_entity_poly.pdbx_strand_id
1 'polypeptide(L)'
;MPGNELIGKEEESQVADVMKRGVLFRYGFEKRRENIFKVAEFEEKFARYIGAKYALAVSSGTAALRVALAALNIEKGDEVITSAFTFIATIEAIAEAGAVPVLAEADSSFNLDPEDLEKKITERTKAVIPVHMFGVSAEMDEIMEIAKKHNLKVIEDNAEACGGSYKGKKLGTLGDIGCFSFDYVKMITTGEGGMVVTDNENLYKEAIYYHDHGHRPQTKYSSRRRR
;
A
#
# COMPACT_ATOMS: atom_id res chain seq x y z
N MET A 1 -17.34 11.21 -2.14
CA MET A 1 -17.69 11.42 -0.73
C MET A 1 -16.75 10.56 0.10
N PRO A 2 -15.99 11.15 1.02
CA PRO A 2 -15.12 10.40 1.94
C PRO A 2 -15.93 9.45 2.84
N GLY A 3 -15.26 8.39 3.33
CA GLY A 3 -15.92 7.31 4.05
C GLY A 3 -16.44 7.71 5.42
N ASN A 4 -15.87 8.75 6.03
CA ASN A 4 -16.30 9.26 7.33
C ASN A 4 -17.75 9.77 7.34
N GLU A 5 -18.27 10.24 6.21
CA GLU A 5 -19.67 10.68 6.08
C GLU A 5 -20.67 9.51 6.13
N LEU A 6 -20.19 8.27 5.99
CA LEU A 6 -21.01 7.06 5.97
C LEU A 6 -20.91 6.22 7.25
N ILE A 7 -20.12 6.66 8.24
CA ILE A 7 -19.97 5.94 9.51
C ILE A 7 -21.33 5.79 10.19
N GLY A 8 -21.72 4.55 10.45
CA GLY A 8 -23.00 4.21 11.06
C GLY A 8 -22.93 3.01 11.98
N LYS A 9 -24.08 2.32 12.09
CA LYS A 9 -24.25 1.18 13.01
C LYS A 9 -23.35 -0.01 12.66
N GLU A 10 -22.95 -0.15 11.41
CA GLU A 10 -22.07 -1.23 10.96
C GLU A 10 -20.67 -1.06 11.56
N GLU A 11 -20.07 0.13 11.42
CA GLU A 11 -18.78 0.48 11.99
C GLU A 11 -18.80 0.43 13.53
N GLU A 12 -19.84 1.01 14.15
CA GLU A 12 -20.03 0.97 15.61
C GLU A 12 -20.03 -0.48 16.13
N SER A 13 -20.79 -1.35 15.45
CA SER A 13 -20.88 -2.77 15.80
C SER A 13 -19.53 -3.46 15.67
N GLN A 14 -18.76 -3.20 14.60
CA GLN A 14 -17.43 -3.80 14.44
C GLN A 14 -16.45 -3.39 15.53
N VAL A 15 -16.46 -2.12 15.96
CA VAL A 15 -15.60 -1.63 17.05
C VAL A 15 -16.05 -2.20 18.39
N ALA A 16 -17.35 -2.17 18.69
CA ALA A 16 -17.92 -2.73 19.91
C ALA A 16 -17.61 -4.24 20.06
N ASP A 17 -17.61 -4.97 18.95
CA ASP A 17 -17.26 -6.40 18.89
C ASP A 17 -15.82 -6.67 19.36
N VAL A 18 -14.86 -5.81 18.97
CA VAL A 18 -13.46 -5.86 19.45
C VAL A 18 -13.39 -5.57 20.95
N MET A 19 -14.07 -4.52 21.40
CA MET A 19 -14.10 -4.11 22.81
C MET A 19 -14.69 -5.21 23.71
N LYS A 20 -15.78 -5.85 23.26
CA LYS A 20 -16.42 -6.97 23.97
C LYS A 20 -15.49 -8.17 24.14
N ARG A 21 -14.66 -8.48 23.15
CA ARG A 21 -13.66 -9.56 23.23
C ARG A 21 -12.45 -9.20 24.09
N GLY A 22 -12.16 -7.91 24.24
CA GLY A 22 -11.06 -7.40 25.06
C GLY A 22 -9.67 -7.76 24.53
N VAL A 23 -9.54 -7.98 23.21
CA VAL A 23 -8.25 -8.21 22.54
C VAL A 23 -8.09 -7.15 21.44
N LEU A 24 -7.32 -6.11 21.74
CA LEU A 24 -7.04 -5.01 20.81
C LEU A 24 -5.89 -5.35 19.85
N PHE A 25 -5.07 -6.35 20.19
CA PHE A 25 -3.93 -6.76 19.38
C PHE A 25 -4.35 -7.55 18.13
N ARG A 26 -3.64 -7.35 17.02
CA ARG A 26 -3.96 -8.01 15.74
C ARG A 26 -3.64 -9.51 15.72
N TYR A 27 -2.72 -9.97 16.55
CA TYR A 27 -2.29 -11.39 16.59
C TYR A 27 -2.68 -12.11 17.89
N GLY A 28 -2.64 -13.44 17.85
CA GLY A 28 -2.81 -14.33 19.00
C GLY A 28 -4.16 -14.23 19.72
N PHE A 29 -4.19 -14.83 20.92
CA PHE A 29 -5.33 -14.85 21.84
C PHE A 29 -6.60 -15.50 21.27
N GLU A 30 -6.44 -16.57 20.47
CA GLU A 30 -7.50 -17.28 19.72
C GLU A 30 -8.73 -17.59 20.58
N LYS A 31 -8.51 -18.16 21.77
CA LYS A 31 -9.58 -18.56 22.69
C LYS A 31 -10.35 -17.33 23.21
N ARG A 32 -9.64 -16.26 23.56
CA ARG A 32 -10.25 -15.05 24.15
C ARG A 32 -11.05 -14.24 23.12
N ARG A 33 -10.58 -14.23 21.87
CA ARG A 33 -11.24 -13.52 20.76
C ARG A 33 -12.16 -14.41 19.93
N GLU A 34 -12.46 -15.62 20.41
CA GLU A 34 -13.35 -16.58 19.73
C GLU A 34 -12.97 -16.83 18.26
N ASN A 35 -11.67 -16.89 17.97
CA ASN A 35 -11.12 -17.04 16.62
C ASN A 35 -11.48 -15.94 15.60
N ILE A 36 -11.94 -14.77 16.04
CA ILE A 36 -12.30 -13.61 15.19
C ILE A 36 -11.15 -12.61 15.15
N PHE A 37 -10.65 -12.32 13.96
CA PHE A 37 -9.46 -11.48 13.73
C PHE A 37 -9.80 -10.36 12.75
N LYS A 38 -10.32 -9.24 13.25
CA LYS A 38 -10.81 -8.12 12.41
C LYS A 38 -9.80 -7.63 11.37
N VAL A 39 -8.53 -7.50 11.76
CA VAL A 39 -7.47 -7.06 10.84
C VAL A 39 -7.26 -8.09 9.72
N ALA A 40 -7.18 -9.38 10.04
CA ALA A 40 -7.01 -10.45 9.04
C ALA A 40 -8.25 -10.60 8.14
N GLU A 41 -9.46 -10.45 8.70
CA GLU A 41 -10.71 -10.44 7.93
C GLU A 41 -10.76 -9.25 6.97
N PHE A 42 -10.26 -8.10 7.39
CA PHE A 42 -10.18 -6.92 6.52
C PHE A 42 -9.15 -7.11 5.41
N GLU A 43 -7.95 -7.61 5.71
CA GLU A 43 -6.93 -7.96 4.72
C GLU A 43 -7.47 -8.93 3.66
N GLU A 44 -8.15 -10.01 4.08
CA GLU A 44 -8.72 -10.99 3.16
C GLU A 44 -9.81 -10.39 2.26
N LYS A 45 -10.73 -9.62 2.85
CA LYS A 45 -11.82 -8.96 2.10
C LYS A 45 -11.26 -7.90 1.14
N PHE A 46 -10.27 -7.14 1.57
CA PHE A 46 -9.65 -6.10 0.75
C PHE A 46 -8.89 -6.71 -0.42
N ALA A 47 -8.03 -7.70 -0.17
CA ALA A 47 -7.31 -8.46 -1.21
C ALA A 47 -8.29 -9.00 -2.26
N ARG A 48 -9.40 -9.59 -1.82
CA ARG A 48 -10.45 -10.10 -2.72
C ARG A 48 -11.14 -8.99 -3.53
N TYR A 49 -11.44 -7.85 -2.91
CA TYR A 49 -12.12 -6.73 -3.57
C TYR A 49 -11.24 -6.07 -4.64
N ILE A 50 -9.98 -5.83 -4.32
CA ILE A 50 -9.03 -5.23 -5.27
C ILE A 50 -8.48 -6.26 -6.27
N GLY A 51 -8.55 -7.56 -5.96
CA GLY A 51 -8.04 -8.62 -6.84
C GLY A 51 -6.54 -8.91 -6.69
N ALA A 52 -5.93 -8.59 -5.54
CA ALA A 52 -4.56 -9.01 -5.22
C ALA A 52 -4.55 -10.33 -4.43
N LYS A 53 -3.44 -11.07 -4.49
CA LYS A 53 -3.24 -12.29 -3.72
C LYS A 53 -2.98 -12.03 -2.23
N TYR A 54 -2.27 -10.94 -1.93
CA TYR A 54 -1.86 -10.62 -0.58
C TYR A 54 -2.20 -9.18 -0.22
N ALA A 55 -2.64 -8.98 1.01
CA ALA A 55 -2.86 -7.67 1.61
C ALA A 55 -2.34 -7.67 3.05
N LEU A 56 -1.71 -6.56 3.46
CA LEU A 56 -1.15 -6.32 4.78
C LEU A 56 -1.62 -4.96 5.29
N ALA A 57 -2.49 -4.97 6.29
CA ALA A 57 -2.94 -3.77 6.97
C ALA A 57 -1.80 -3.20 7.82
N VAL A 58 -1.64 -1.88 7.76
CA VAL A 58 -0.59 -1.13 8.45
C VAL A 58 -1.19 0.13 9.10
N SER A 59 -0.38 0.89 9.84
CA SER A 59 -0.87 1.98 10.69
C SER A 59 -1.30 3.24 9.94
N SER A 60 -0.82 3.48 8.72
CA SER A 60 -1.18 4.65 7.89
C SER A 60 -0.81 4.42 6.42
N GLY A 61 -1.28 5.30 5.52
CA GLY A 61 -0.81 5.33 4.13
C GLY A 61 0.70 5.58 4.02
N THR A 62 1.25 6.49 4.84
CA THR A 62 2.70 6.73 4.93
C THR A 62 3.44 5.47 5.39
N ALA A 63 2.91 4.74 6.37
CA ALA A 63 3.49 3.47 6.80
C ALA A 63 3.43 2.41 5.68
N ALA A 64 2.40 2.41 4.84
CA ALA A 64 2.32 1.52 3.68
C ALA A 64 3.46 1.79 2.69
N LEU A 65 3.72 3.06 2.36
CA LEU A 65 4.84 3.45 1.50
C LEU A 65 6.20 3.06 2.09
N ARG A 66 6.42 3.31 3.40
CA ARG A 66 7.65 2.88 4.10
C ARG A 66 7.85 1.38 4.01
N VAL A 67 6.79 0.60 4.26
CA VAL A 67 6.82 -0.86 4.19
C VAL A 67 7.09 -1.34 2.77
N ALA A 68 6.51 -0.69 1.76
CA ALA A 68 6.71 -1.03 0.36
C ALA A 68 8.15 -0.77 -0.12
N LEU A 69 8.70 0.39 0.23
CA LEU A 69 10.10 0.74 -0.05
C LEU A 69 11.07 -0.27 0.61
N ALA A 70 10.83 -0.61 1.87
CA ALA A 70 11.63 -1.60 2.59
C ALA A 70 11.50 -3.00 1.97
N ALA A 71 10.29 -3.44 1.61
CA ALA A 71 10.06 -4.75 0.98
C ALA A 71 10.72 -4.89 -0.39
N LEU A 72 10.90 -3.78 -1.12
CA LEU A 72 11.65 -3.73 -2.38
C LEU A 72 13.16 -3.63 -2.18
N ASN A 73 13.64 -3.57 -0.94
CA ASN A 73 15.04 -3.32 -0.58
C ASN A 73 15.58 -2.05 -1.23
N ILE A 74 14.81 -0.96 -1.16
CA ILE A 74 15.35 0.37 -1.50
C ILE A 74 16.36 0.76 -0.43
N GLU A 75 17.56 1.10 -0.86
CA GLU A 75 18.70 1.38 0.01
C GLU A 75 19.10 2.86 -0.04
N LYS A 76 20.01 3.22 0.87
CA LYS A 76 20.57 4.57 0.93
C LYS A 76 21.27 4.92 -0.38
N GLY A 77 20.89 6.05 -0.98
CA GLY A 77 21.48 6.57 -2.21
C GLY A 77 20.84 6.06 -3.50
N ASP A 78 19.90 5.11 -3.43
CA ASP A 78 19.03 4.77 -4.55
C ASP A 78 18.16 5.98 -4.91
N GLU A 79 17.83 6.12 -6.20
CA GLU A 79 16.88 7.13 -6.65
C GLU A 79 15.49 6.50 -6.82
N VAL A 80 14.48 7.20 -6.32
CA VAL A 80 13.08 6.84 -6.50
C VAL A 80 12.36 8.02 -7.13
N ILE A 81 11.80 7.81 -8.32
CA ILE A 81 11.10 8.85 -9.06
C ILE A 81 9.64 8.92 -8.60
N THR A 82 9.10 10.11 -8.38
CA THR A 82 7.67 10.32 -8.15
C THR A 82 7.21 11.67 -8.72
N SER A 83 5.91 11.93 -8.71
CA SER A 83 5.33 13.19 -9.18
C SER A 83 5.68 14.34 -8.24
N ALA A 84 6.02 15.51 -8.79
CA ALA A 84 6.14 16.75 -8.05
C ALA A 84 4.79 17.22 -7.47
N PHE A 85 3.68 16.81 -8.08
CA PHE A 85 2.33 17.04 -7.59
C PHE A 85 1.80 15.79 -6.87
N THR A 86 2.01 15.75 -5.56
CA THR A 86 1.52 14.70 -4.66
C THR A 86 1.44 15.21 -3.22
N PHE A 87 0.87 14.43 -2.32
CA PHE A 87 0.98 14.68 -0.88
C PHE A 87 2.41 14.36 -0.38
N ILE A 88 2.89 15.16 0.57
CA ILE A 88 4.29 15.15 1.02
C ILE A 88 4.78 13.78 1.54
N ALA A 89 3.88 12.94 2.05
CA ALA A 89 4.20 11.61 2.58
C ALA A 89 4.92 10.70 1.58
N THR A 90 4.64 10.83 0.27
CA THR A 90 5.34 10.05 -0.76
C THR A 90 6.83 10.38 -0.78
N ILE A 91 7.16 11.68 -0.71
CA ILE A 91 8.55 12.18 -0.72
C ILE A 91 9.23 11.89 0.62
N GLU A 92 8.52 12.09 1.73
CA GLU A 92 9.02 11.78 3.09
C GLU A 92 9.38 10.30 3.23
N ALA A 93 8.53 9.39 2.77
CA ALA A 93 8.80 7.96 2.85
C ALA A 93 10.07 7.57 2.06
N ILE A 94 10.28 8.16 0.87
CA ILE A 94 11.51 7.96 0.09
C ILE A 94 12.73 8.46 0.87
N ALA A 95 12.66 9.70 1.38
CA ALA A 95 13.77 10.31 2.12
C ALA A 95 14.10 9.55 3.41
N GLU A 96 13.10 9.07 4.14
CA GLU A 96 13.26 8.28 5.37
C GLU A 96 13.89 6.91 5.12
N ALA A 97 13.67 6.32 3.93
CA ALA A 97 14.39 5.12 3.51
C ALA A 97 15.88 5.38 3.23
N GLY A 98 16.33 6.65 3.25
CA GLY A 98 17.69 7.06 2.89
C GLY A 98 17.91 7.18 1.37
N ALA A 99 16.87 6.97 0.58
CA ALA A 99 16.87 7.15 -0.86
C ALA A 99 16.74 8.64 -1.24
N VAL A 100 17.04 8.93 -2.50
CA VAL A 100 16.96 10.27 -3.10
C VAL A 100 15.64 10.38 -3.88
N PRO A 101 14.68 11.22 -3.43
CA PRO A 101 13.48 11.47 -4.21
C PRO A 101 13.84 12.31 -5.45
N VAL A 102 13.48 11.80 -6.62
CA VAL A 102 13.64 12.50 -7.90
C VAL A 102 12.25 12.92 -8.37
N LEU A 103 12.01 14.23 -8.45
CA LEU A 103 10.70 14.76 -8.84
C LEU A 103 10.62 14.88 -10.35
N ALA A 104 9.59 14.26 -10.91
CA ALA A 104 9.16 14.39 -12.30
C ALA A 104 7.87 15.22 -12.37
N GLU A 105 7.66 15.88 -13.51
CA GLU A 105 6.49 16.71 -13.74
C GLU A 105 5.18 15.92 -13.75
N ALA A 106 4.08 16.61 -13.48
CA ALA A 106 2.73 16.08 -13.65
C ALA A 106 2.18 16.46 -15.02
N ASP A 107 1.40 15.55 -15.62
CA ASP A 107 0.69 15.79 -16.86
C ASP A 107 -0.64 16.54 -16.63
N SER A 108 -1.42 16.72 -17.70
CA SER A 108 -2.73 17.37 -17.62
C SER A 108 -3.78 16.62 -16.77
N SER A 109 -3.53 15.35 -16.43
CA SER A 109 -4.37 14.56 -15.51
C SER A 109 -3.97 14.75 -14.03
N PHE A 110 -2.96 15.58 -13.76
CA PHE A 110 -2.33 15.76 -12.46
C PHE A 110 -1.58 14.53 -11.94
N ASN A 111 -1.30 13.55 -12.80
CA ASN A 111 -0.52 12.37 -12.47
C ASN A 111 0.87 12.45 -13.10
N LEU A 112 1.76 11.54 -12.70
CA LEU A 112 3.13 11.46 -13.20
C LEU A 112 3.17 11.40 -14.74
N ASP A 113 3.85 12.36 -15.36
CA ASP A 113 4.07 12.40 -16.82
C ASP A 113 5.07 11.30 -17.23
N PRO A 114 4.68 10.32 -18.07
CA PRO A 114 5.58 9.28 -18.56
C PRO A 114 6.79 9.83 -19.33
N GLU A 115 6.64 10.93 -20.07
CA GLU A 115 7.76 11.51 -20.83
C GLU A 115 8.81 12.14 -19.92
N ASP A 116 8.40 12.84 -18.87
CA ASP A 116 9.35 13.41 -17.91
C ASP A 116 9.93 12.33 -17.00
N LEU A 117 9.13 11.31 -16.61
CA LEU A 117 9.63 10.11 -15.94
C LEU A 117 10.83 9.52 -16.68
N GLU A 118 10.71 9.25 -17.98
CA GLU A 118 11.80 8.63 -18.74
C GLU A 118 13.05 9.51 -18.81
N LYS A 119 12.89 10.84 -18.89
CA LYS A 119 14.00 11.82 -18.89
C LYS A 119 14.76 11.89 -17.56
N LYS A 120 14.10 11.56 -16.44
CA LYS A 120 14.68 11.63 -15.09
C LYS A 120 15.42 10.37 -14.67
N ILE A 121 15.31 9.28 -15.43
CA ILE A 121 15.96 8.01 -15.09
C ILE A 121 17.48 8.15 -15.18
N THR A 122 18.16 7.64 -14.16
CA THR A 122 19.62 7.50 -14.10
C THR A 122 20.00 6.06 -13.74
N GLU A 123 21.31 5.76 -13.72
CA GLU A 123 21.82 4.47 -13.27
C GLU A 123 21.49 4.16 -11.78
N ARG A 124 21.18 5.20 -10.99
CA ARG A 124 20.79 5.06 -9.59
C ARG A 124 19.29 4.81 -9.41
N THR A 125 18.47 5.02 -10.44
CA THR A 125 17.02 4.84 -10.32
C THR A 125 16.69 3.37 -10.09
N LYS A 126 15.95 3.09 -9.01
CA LYS A 126 15.51 1.73 -8.66
C LYS A 126 14.00 1.55 -8.72
N ALA A 127 13.25 2.61 -8.44
CA ALA A 127 11.81 2.55 -8.41
C ALA A 127 11.16 3.83 -8.90
N VAL A 128 9.89 3.70 -9.25
CA VAL A 128 8.97 4.80 -9.52
C VAL A 128 7.73 4.62 -8.64
N ILE A 129 7.24 5.73 -8.09
CA ILE A 129 5.98 5.80 -7.34
C ILE A 129 4.99 6.69 -8.11
N PRO A 130 4.22 6.14 -9.07
CA PRO A 130 3.06 6.85 -9.58
C PRO A 130 2.03 7.03 -8.47
N VAL A 131 1.54 8.26 -8.32
CA VAL A 131 0.42 8.58 -7.42
C VAL A 131 -0.82 8.77 -8.26
N HIS A 132 -1.91 8.11 -7.86
CA HIS A 132 -3.21 8.25 -8.53
C HIS A 132 -4.01 9.37 -7.86
N MET A 133 -3.72 10.59 -8.31
CA MET A 133 -4.24 11.81 -7.71
C MET A 133 -5.74 11.96 -7.96
N PHE A 134 -6.47 12.40 -6.93
CA PHE A 134 -7.90 12.73 -7.03
C PHE A 134 -8.80 11.60 -7.56
N GLY A 135 -8.40 10.35 -7.38
CA GLY A 135 -9.14 9.18 -7.86
C GLY A 135 -9.00 8.92 -9.37
N VAL A 136 -8.12 9.66 -10.06
CA VAL A 136 -7.76 9.46 -11.46
C VAL A 136 -6.50 8.61 -11.52
N SER A 137 -6.48 7.62 -12.40
CA SER A 137 -5.31 6.77 -12.63
C SER A 137 -4.23 7.52 -13.39
N ALA A 138 -2.96 7.27 -13.04
CA ALA A 138 -1.84 7.62 -13.91
C ALA A 138 -1.86 6.77 -15.20
N GLU A 139 -1.10 7.17 -16.22
CA GLU A 139 -0.97 6.38 -17.46
C GLU A 139 -0.11 5.13 -17.26
N MET A 140 -0.74 4.11 -16.67
CA MET A 140 -0.04 2.94 -16.16
C MET A 140 0.55 2.05 -17.26
N ASP A 141 -0.02 2.00 -18.47
CA ASP A 141 0.59 1.21 -19.55
C ASP A 141 1.97 1.76 -19.92
N GLU A 142 2.10 3.08 -20.08
CA GLU A 142 3.37 3.74 -20.43
C GLU A 142 4.37 3.67 -19.28
N ILE A 143 3.92 3.95 -18.05
CA ILE A 143 4.78 3.86 -16.85
C ILE A 143 5.31 2.43 -16.66
N MET A 144 4.47 1.41 -16.85
CA MET A 144 4.90 0.02 -16.74
C MET A 144 5.84 -0.40 -17.89
N GLU A 145 5.65 0.13 -19.10
CA GLU A 145 6.56 -0.09 -20.23
C GLU A 145 7.94 0.50 -19.94
N ILE A 146 8.01 1.75 -19.49
CA ILE A 146 9.25 2.44 -19.10
C ILE A 146 9.92 1.68 -17.95
N ALA A 147 9.18 1.36 -16.88
CA ALA A 147 9.71 0.63 -15.74
C ALA A 147 10.30 -0.73 -16.16
N LYS A 148 9.62 -1.46 -17.04
CA LYS A 148 10.13 -2.74 -17.57
C LYS A 148 11.40 -2.54 -18.40
N LYS A 149 11.43 -1.55 -19.29
CA LYS A 149 12.58 -1.23 -20.14
C LYS A 149 13.84 -0.91 -19.31
N HIS A 150 13.66 -0.20 -18.19
CA HIS A 150 14.74 0.25 -17.33
C HIS A 150 14.95 -0.64 -16.08
N ASN A 151 14.24 -1.76 -15.98
CA ASN A 151 14.27 -2.68 -14.84
C ASN A 151 14.00 -1.99 -13.48
N LEU A 152 13.03 -1.08 -13.47
CA LEU A 152 12.58 -0.36 -12.29
C LEU A 152 11.42 -1.10 -11.61
N LYS A 153 11.32 -0.91 -10.29
CA LYS A 153 10.16 -1.33 -9.50
C LYS A 153 9.07 -0.27 -9.51
N VAL A 154 7.81 -0.69 -9.43
CA VAL A 154 6.66 0.21 -9.44
C VAL A 154 5.88 0.07 -8.14
N ILE A 155 5.79 1.15 -7.37
CA ILE A 155 4.94 1.28 -6.18
C ILE A 155 3.73 2.15 -6.55
N GLU A 156 2.53 1.61 -6.54
CA GLU A 156 1.34 2.44 -6.79
C GLU A 156 0.87 3.11 -5.49
N ASP A 157 0.90 4.44 -5.42
CA ASP A 157 0.27 5.19 -4.32
C ASP A 157 -1.21 5.46 -4.65
N ASN A 158 -2.08 4.75 -3.92
CA ASN A 158 -3.53 4.74 -4.07
C ASN A 158 -4.24 5.45 -2.92
N ALA A 159 -3.55 6.31 -2.17
CA ALA A 159 -4.14 7.01 -1.03
C ALA A 159 -5.44 7.76 -1.39
N GLU A 160 -5.61 8.19 -2.64
CA GLU A 160 -6.79 8.91 -3.12
C GLU A 160 -7.59 8.18 -4.20
N ALA A 161 -7.21 6.96 -4.57
CA ALA A 161 -7.81 6.21 -5.67
C ALA A 161 -8.29 4.80 -5.28
N CYS A 162 -8.50 4.56 -3.98
CA CYS A 162 -9.03 3.29 -3.49
C CYS A 162 -10.32 2.90 -4.23
N GLY A 163 -10.32 1.73 -4.88
CA GLY A 163 -11.46 1.23 -5.64
C GLY A 163 -11.51 1.68 -7.11
N GLY A 164 -10.64 2.61 -7.53
CA GLY A 164 -10.44 2.97 -8.93
C GLY A 164 -9.88 1.81 -9.78
N SER A 165 -9.89 1.99 -11.10
CA SER A 165 -9.43 0.97 -12.05
C SER A 165 -8.78 1.57 -13.29
N TYR A 166 -7.75 0.91 -13.81
CA TYR A 166 -7.17 1.16 -15.12
C TYR A 166 -7.44 -0.04 -16.04
N LYS A 167 -8.13 0.20 -17.16
CA LYS A 167 -8.46 -0.84 -18.18
C LYS A 167 -9.04 -2.13 -17.58
N GLY A 168 -9.94 -1.99 -16.60
CA GLY A 168 -10.63 -3.10 -15.93
C GLY A 168 -9.88 -3.78 -14.79
N LYS A 169 -8.61 -3.43 -14.54
CA LYS A 169 -7.85 -3.87 -13.36
C LYS A 169 -7.91 -2.81 -12.27
N LYS A 170 -8.07 -3.21 -11.01
CA LYS A 170 -8.10 -2.27 -9.89
C LYS A 170 -6.72 -1.63 -9.69
N LEU A 171 -6.70 -0.35 -9.36
CA LEU A 171 -5.46 0.35 -9.03
C LEU A 171 -4.83 -0.26 -7.76
N GLY A 172 -3.50 -0.24 -7.69
CA GLY A 172 -2.73 -0.95 -6.67
C GLY A 172 -2.41 -2.41 -7.01
N THR A 173 -2.83 -2.90 -8.18
CA THR A 173 -2.55 -4.27 -8.67
C THR A 173 -1.81 -4.30 -10.00
N LEU A 174 -1.38 -3.15 -10.50
CA LEU A 174 -0.70 -3.00 -11.79
C LEU A 174 0.83 -3.05 -11.62
N GLY A 175 1.35 -2.44 -10.55
CA GLY A 175 2.76 -2.42 -10.19
C GLY A 175 3.22 -3.63 -9.38
N ASP A 176 4.43 -3.55 -8.81
CA ASP A 176 4.96 -4.60 -7.94
C ASP A 176 4.25 -4.63 -6.57
N ILE A 177 3.87 -3.46 -6.06
CA ILE A 177 3.28 -3.27 -4.73
C ILE A 177 2.37 -2.03 -4.71
N GLY A 178 1.15 -2.18 -4.17
CA GLY A 178 0.19 -1.09 -4.04
C GLY A 178 0.05 -0.62 -2.58
N CYS A 179 -0.04 0.68 -2.38
CA CYS A 179 -0.18 1.31 -1.06
C CYS A 179 -1.50 2.09 -0.97
N PHE A 180 -2.24 1.91 0.12
CA PHE A 180 -3.51 2.61 0.36
C PHE A 180 -3.48 3.32 1.70
N SER A 181 -4.24 4.41 1.79
CA SER A 181 -4.50 5.13 3.04
C SER A 181 -5.97 4.97 3.46
N PHE A 182 -6.17 4.77 4.75
CA PHE A 182 -7.48 4.76 5.41
C PHE A 182 -7.55 5.80 6.54
N ASP A 183 -6.79 6.89 6.39
CA ASP A 183 -6.96 8.11 7.18
C ASP A 183 -8.42 8.62 7.12
N TYR A 184 -8.81 9.46 8.08
CA TYR A 184 -10.16 9.91 8.36
C TYR A 184 -10.89 10.47 7.12
N VAL A 185 -10.18 11.18 6.24
CA VAL A 185 -10.78 11.83 5.06
C VAL A 185 -10.67 11.01 3.78
N LYS A 186 -10.20 9.76 3.84
CA LYS A 186 -10.08 8.89 2.66
C LYS A 186 -11.40 8.21 2.31
N MET A 187 -11.46 7.63 1.10
CA MET A 187 -12.70 7.02 0.57
C MET A 187 -13.24 5.90 1.47
N ILE A 188 -12.34 5.11 2.05
CA ILE A 188 -12.62 4.17 3.15
C ILE A 188 -11.73 4.61 4.31
N THR A 189 -12.24 4.59 5.55
CA THR A 189 -11.48 5.04 6.71
C THR A 189 -11.51 4.04 7.86
N THR A 190 -10.40 3.96 8.59
CA THR A 190 -10.27 3.30 9.89
C THR A 190 -9.93 4.30 11.00
N GLY A 191 -10.20 5.60 10.77
CA GLY A 191 -9.66 6.71 11.55
C GLY A 191 -8.21 6.98 11.16
N GLU A 192 -7.34 6.01 11.45
CA GLU A 192 -5.95 5.95 10.98
C GLU A 192 -5.69 4.54 10.45
N GLY A 193 -5.02 4.41 9.31
CA GLY A 193 -4.70 3.11 8.75
C GLY A 193 -4.15 3.15 7.34
N GLY A 194 -3.64 2.01 6.90
CA GLY A 194 -3.24 1.81 5.51
C GLY A 194 -3.23 0.34 5.14
N MET A 195 -2.97 0.07 3.87
CA MET A 195 -2.82 -1.29 3.34
C MET A 195 -1.66 -1.34 2.35
N VAL A 196 -0.88 -2.40 2.42
CA VAL A 196 0.04 -2.82 1.37
C VAL A 196 -0.57 -4.01 0.67
N VAL A 197 -0.53 -4.05 -0.67
CA VAL A 197 -1.02 -5.19 -1.46
C VAL A 197 0.02 -5.60 -2.49
N THR A 198 0.08 -6.88 -2.82
CA THR A 198 0.98 -7.40 -3.86
C THR A 198 0.55 -8.80 -4.28
N ASP A 199 0.95 -9.21 -5.48
CA ASP A 199 0.84 -10.58 -5.96
C ASP A 199 2.10 -11.42 -5.72
N ASN A 200 3.18 -10.79 -5.24
CA ASN A 200 4.46 -11.44 -5.01
C ASN A 200 4.59 -11.90 -3.55
N GLU A 201 4.67 -13.22 -3.34
CA GLU A 201 4.78 -13.82 -2.01
C GLU A 201 6.03 -13.37 -1.25
N ASN A 202 7.15 -13.10 -1.95
CA ASN A 202 8.37 -12.64 -1.31
C ASN A 202 8.24 -11.20 -0.82
N LEU A 203 7.68 -10.29 -1.65
CA LEU A 203 7.42 -8.92 -1.22
C LEU A 203 6.44 -8.88 -0.04
N TYR A 204 5.41 -9.72 -0.06
CA TYR A 204 4.48 -9.84 1.07
C TYR A 204 5.18 -10.30 2.36
N LYS A 205 6.10 -11.27 2.28
CA LYS A 205 6.88 -11.73 3.44
C LYS A 205 7.78 -10.62 3.99
N GLU A 206 8.52 -9.93 3.13
CA GLU A 206 9.39 -8.83 3.56
C GLU A 206 8.58 -7.70 4.18
N ALA A 207 7.41 -7.37 3.60
CA ALA A 207 6.47 -6.41 4.19
C ALA A 207 6.01 -6.82 5.60
N ILE A 208 5.67 -8.10 5.80
CA ILE A 208 5.31 -8.62 7.11
C ILE A 208 6.49 -8.55 8.09
N TYR A 209 7.69 -8.88 7.66
CA TYR A 209 8.84 -8.81 8.56
C TYR A 209 9.11 -7.36 8.96
N TYR A 210 9.10 -6.44 8.01
CA TYR A 210 9.39 -5.04 8.29
C TYR A 210 8.34 -4.39 9.21
N HIS A 211 7.05 -4.64 8.99
CA HIS A 211 5.99 -3.95 9.74
C HIS A 211 5.87 -4.38 11.22
N ASP A 212 6.45 -5.54 11.60
CA ASP A 212 6.34 -6.11 12.94
C ASP A 212 7.69 -6.69 13.41
N HIS A 213 8.72 -5.85 13.50
CA HIS A 213 9.99 -6.15 14.18
C HIS A 213 10.76 -7.38 13.67
N GLY A 214 10.60 -7.75 12.40
CA GLY A 214 11.21 -8.94 11.80
C GLY A 214 10.54 -10.25 12.22
N HIS A 215 9.38 -10.19 12.90
CA HIS A 215 8.68 -11.38 13.32
C HIS A 215 8.18 -12.19 12.12
N ARG A 216 8.43 -13.49 12.16
CA ARG A 216 7.73 -14.43 11.27
C ARG A 216 6.30 -14.58 11.78
N PRO A 217 5.28 -14.29 10.96
CA PRO A 217 3.93 -14.24 11.45
C PRO A 217 3.48 -15.64 11.89
N GLN A 218 2.97 -15.74 13.12
CA GLN A 218 2.20 -16.90 13.57
C GLN A 218 0.79 -16.81 12.98
N THR A 219 0.66 -16.91 11.65
CA THR A 219 -0.68 -16.98 11.03
C THR A 219 -1.35 -18.31 11.37
N LYS A 220 -2.68 -18.39 11.27
CA LYS A 220 -3.42 -19.67 11.20
C LYS A 220 -2.85 -20.63 10.13
N TYR A 221 -2.08 -20.13 9.16
CA TYR A 221 -1.41 -20.91 8.11
C TYR A 221 -0.02 -21.44 8.53
N SER A 222 0.65 -20.81 9.51
CA SER A 222 1.95 -21.25 10.02
C SER A 222 1.85 -22.55 10.85
N SER A 223 0.72 -22.79 11.52
CA SER A 223 0.50 -23.97 12.36
C SER A 223 0.18 -25.25 11.57
N ARG A 224 -0.17 -25.15 10.28
CA ARG A 224 -0.41 -26.33 9.41
C ARG A 224 0.86 -26.95 8.82
N ARG A 225 2.02 -26.31 8.92
CA ARG A 225 3.30 -26.83 8.38
C ARG A 225 4.19 -27.53 9.42
N ARG A 226 3.67 -27.78 10.62
CA ARG A 226 4.31 -28.65 11.63
C ARG A 226 3.63 -30.01 11.69
N ARG A 227 3.72 -30.78 10.61
CA ARG A 227 3.59 -32.24 10.59
C ARG A 227 4.47 -32.80 9.50
#